data_AF-A0A9W4CTM7-F1
#
_entry.id   AF-A0A9W4CTM7-F1
#
_cell.length_a   1.000
_cell.length_b   1.000
_cell.length_c   1.000
_cell.angle_alpha   90.00
_cell.angle_beta   90.00
_cell.angle_gamma   90.00
#
_symmetry.space_group_name_H-M   'P 1'
#
loop_
_entity.id
_entity.type
_entity.pdbx_description
1 polymer ?
#
loop_
_entity_poly.entity_id
_entity_poly.type
_entity_poly.pdbx_seq_one_letter_code
_entity_poly.pdbx_strand_id
1 'polypeptide(L)'
;MRFPNEIAKSWVSKAEQETDDFNRFVSLWFAFNALYNEFFFGNERRAIKDFIDFSRLQIRREALIEIFRDDSSLFFTTRIIRDCRDTGKDTLEDSYKLNDRRSTPKYRLKALLMILYQVRCNLFHGNKIYHRDSDKEVVRNAANVLLKILQAYLN
;
A
#
# COMPACT_ATOMS: atom_id res chain seq x y z
N MET A 1 -14.73 13.72 18.10
CA MET A 1 -14.83 13.75 16.63
C MET A 1 -13.55 13.10 16.09
N ARG A 2 -13.63 12.06 15.25
CA ARG A 2 -12.44 11.49 14.59
C ARG A 2 -12.31 12.17 13.23
N PHE A 3 -11.12 12.70 12.92
CA PHE A 3 -10.83 13.38 11.66
C PHE A 3 -9.85 12.54 10.82
N PRO A 4 -10.25 11.35 10.33
CA PRO A 4 -9.34 10.43 9.66
C PRO A 4 -8.66 11.07 8.44
N ASN A 5 -9.39 11.89 7.68
CA ASN A 5 -8.85 12.59 6.51
C ASN A 5 -7.80 13.65 6.88
N GLU A 6 -8.01 14.42 7.95
CA GLU A 6 -7.05 15.44 8.39
C GLU A 6 -5.78 14.80 8.93
N ILE A 7 -5.94 13.72 9.71
CA ILE A 7 -4.82 12.92 10.20
C ILE A 7 -4.04 12.33 9.03
N ALA A 8 -4.73 11.74 8.04
CA ALA A 8 -4.11 11.19 6.84
C ALA A 8 -3.35 12.27 6.05
N LYS A 9 -3.94 13.46 5.86
CA LYS A 9 -3.26 14.60 5.19
C LYS A 9 -2.01 15.05 5.93
N SER A 10 -2.05 15.12 7.27
CA SER A 10 -0.87 15.47 8.07
C SER A 10 0.28 14.47 7.89
N TRP A 11 -0.03 13.17 7.86
CA TRP A 11 0.98 12.13 7.65
C TRP A 11 1.52 12.10 6.22
N VAL A 12 0.69 12.38 5.22
CA VAL A 12 1.13 12.57 3.82
C VAL A 12 2.10 13.74 3.72
N SER A 13 1.76 14.89 4.31
CA SER A 13 2.63 16.07 4.29
C SER A 13 3.98 15.80 4.97
N LYS A 14 3.98 15.05 6.07
CA LYS A 14 5.23 14.58 6.69
C LYS A 14 6.04 13.71 5.72
N ALA A 15 5.41 12.72 5.10
CA ALA A 15 6.08 11.80 4.19
C ALA A 15 6.71 12.50 2.98
N GLU A 16 6.11 13.59 2.49
CA GLU A 16 6.66 14.39 1.39
C GLU A 16 7.95 15.13 1.76
N GLN A 17 8.24 15.31 3.06
CA GLN A 17 9.45 15.94 3.57
C GLN A 17 10.55 14.91 3.94
N GLU A 18 10.23 13.62 3.93
CA GLU A 18 11.17 12.56 4.28
C GLU A 18 12.12 12.25 3.12
N THR A 19 13.42 12.24 3.38
CA THR A 19 14.45 11.86 2.40
C THR A 19 14.74 10.36 2.38
N ASP A 20 14.40 9.66 3.46
CA ASP A 20 14.58 8.22 3.61
C ASP A 20 13.31 7.48 3.19
N ASP A 21 13.44 6.54 2.26
CA ASP A 21 12.30 5.80 1.70
C ASP A 21 11.56 4.96 2.76
N PHE A 22 12.26 4.46 3.78
CA PHE A 22 11.63 3.72 4.88
C PHE A 22 10.75 4.64 5.72
N ASN A 23 11.29 5.76 6.20
CA ASN A 23 10.52 6.74 6.97
C ASN A 23 9.35 7.30 6.18
N ARG A 24 9.57 7.54 4.89
CA ARG A 24 8.53 7.95 3.94
C ARG A 24 7.43 6.92 3.84
N PHE A 25 7.76 5.64 3.60
CA PHE A 25 6.77 4.56 3.54
C PHE A 25 6.01 4.38 4.86
N VAL A 26 6.71 4.43 6.00
CA VAL A 26 6.08 4.32 7.34
C VAL A 26 5.10 5.45 7.57
N SER A 27 5.48 6.69 7.27
CA SER A 27 4.59 7.86 7.39
C SER A 27 3.36 7.71 6.49
N LEU A 28 3.52 7.25 5.25
CA LEU A 28 2.40 6.96 4.35
C LEU A 28 1.53 5.81 4.87
N TRP A 29 2.10 4.78 5.49
CA TRP A 29 1.31 3.71 6.09
C TRP A 29 0.48 4.22 7.26
N PHE A 30 0.98 5.14 8.07
CA PHE A 30 0.18 5.80 9.11
C PHE A 30 -0.95 6.66 8.53
N ALA A 31 -0.71 7.35 7.42
CA ALA A 31 -1.78 8.04 6.70
C ALA A 31 -2.87 7.07 6.24
N PHE A 32 -2.49 5.94 5.66
CA PHE A 32 -3.44 4.92 5.21
C PHE A 32 -4.16 4.25 6.37
N ASN A 33 -3.46 3.96 7.47
CA ASN A 33 -4.04 3.44 8.70
C ASN A 33 -5.13 4.36 9.23
N ALA A 34 -4.92 5.68 9.24
CA ALA A 34 -5.94 6.63 9.66
C ALA A 34 -7.26 6.48 8.86
N LEU A 35 -7.18 6.11 7.57
CA LEU A 35 -8.34 5.92 6.70
C LEU A 35 -9.05 4.58 6.93
N TYR A 36 -8.33 3.45 6.97
CA TYR A 36 -8.98 2.14 7.10
C TYR A 36 -9.28 1.73 8.54
N ASN A 37 -8.78 2.43 9.56
CA ASN A 37 -8.90 2.02 10.97
C ASN A 37 -10.35 1.95 11.47
N GLU A 38 -11.31 2.63 10.84
CA GLU A 38 -12.73 2.47 11.18
C GLU A 38 -13.27 1.05 10.87
N PHE A 39 -12.62 0.33 9.94
CA PHE A 39 -12.93 -1.05 9.58
C PHE A 39 -12.13 -2.07 10.39
N PHE A 40 -11.31 -1.63 11.34
CA PHE A 40 -10.43 -2.52 12.09
C PHE A 40 -11.12 -3.18 13.29
N PHE A 41 -11.38 -4.48 13.16
CA PHE A 41 -11.92 -5.35 14.22
C PHE A 41 -10.98 -6.54 14.50
N GLY A 42 -9.67 -6.25 14.68
CA GLY A 42 -8.65 -7.26 15.02
C GLY A 42 -8.02 -7.97 13.82
N ASN A 43 -8.40 -7.64 12.58
CA ASN A 43 -7.81 -8.21 11.38
C ASN A 43 -7.53 -7.11 10.34
N GLU A 44 -6.25 -6.70 10.25
CA GLU A 44 -5.81 -5.59 9.39
C GLU A 44 -6.05 -5.88 7.90
N ARG A 45 -5.77 -7.11 7.43
CA ARG A 45 -6.02 -7.51 6.03
C ARG A 45 -7.49 -7.37 5.66
N ARG A 46 -8.39 -7.78 6.56
CA ARG A 46 -9.83 -7.64 6.37
C ARG A 46 -10.23 -6.16 6.39
N ALA A 47 -9.73 -5.38 7.35
CA ALA A 47 -10.01 -3.95 7.45
C ALA A 47 -9.65 -3.18 6.16
N ILE A 48 -8.50 -3.48 5.56
CA ILE A 48 -8.09 -2.85 4.28
C ILE A 48 -9.05 -3.22 3.15
N LYS A 49 -9.47 -4.49 3.05
CA LYS A 49 -10.43 -4.94 2.03
C LYS A 49 -11.80 -4.31 2.22
N ASP A 50 -12.27 -4.27 3.47
CA ASP A 50 -13.55 -3.68 3.86
C ASP A 50 -13.54 -2.15 3.62
N PHE A 51 -12.42 -1.48 3.88
CA PHE A 51 -12.23 -0.06 3.53
C PHE A 51 -12.42 0.17 2.03
N ILE A 52 -11.75 -0.61 1.19
CA ILE A 52 -11.92 -0.51 -0.27
C ILE A 52 -13.36 -0.84 -0.67
N ASP A 53 -14.02 -1.75 0.05
CA ASP A 53 -15.35 -2.21 -0.30
C ASP A 53 -16.48 -1.26 0.04
N PHE A 54 -16.41 -0.68 1.24
CA PHE A 54 -17.54 -0.05 1.92
C PHE A 54 -17.27 1.39 2.33
N SER A 55 -16.03 1.89 2.21
CA SER A 55 -15.77 3.31 2.48
C SER A 55 -16.53 4.21 1.53
N ARG A 56 -16.95 5.36 2.04
CA ARG A 56 -17.48 6.46 1.24
C ARG A 56 -16.40 7.12 0.39
N LEU A 57 -15.13 6.97 0.76
CA LEU A 57 -14.00 7.45 -0.02
C LEU A 57 -13.80 6.54 -1.22
N GLN A 58 -13.85 7.11 -2.42
CA GLN A 58 -13.66 6.38 -3.67
C GLN A 58 -12.61 7.07 -4.53
N ILE A 59 -11.70 6.27 -5.07
CA ILE A 59 -10.77 6.74 -6.09
C ILE A 59 -11.50 6.75 -7.43
N ARG A 60 -11.45 7.89 -8.13
CA ARG A 60 -11.97 8.02 -9.50
C ARG A 60 -11.31 7.02 -10.44
N ARG A 61 -12.05 6.55 -11.44
CA ARG A 61 -11.58 5.51 -12.37
C ARG A 61 -10.30 5.91 -13.11
N GLU A 62 -10.18 7.19 -13.48
CA GLU A 62 -9.04 7.75 -14.19
C GLU A 62 -7.78 7.69 -13.32
N ALA A 63 -7.91 8.10 -12.05
CA ALA A 63 -6.82 8.02 -11.07
C ALA A 63 -6.39 6.56 -10.81
N LEU A 64 -7.31 5.60 -10.79
CA LEU A 64 -6.96 4.17 -10.71
C LEU A 64 -6.14 3.72 -11.93
N ILE A 65 -6.49 4.17 -13.13
CA ILE A 65 -5.74 3.84 -14.35
C ILE A 65 -4.31 4.40 -14.26
N GLU A 66 -4.15 5.64 -13.79
CA GLU A 66 -2.85 6.26 -13.57
C GLU A 66 -2.03 5.50 -12.53
N ILE A 67 -2.63 5.14 -11.38
CA ILE A 67 -1.98 4.33 -10.34
C ILE A 67 -1.48 3.01 -10.95
N PHE A 68 -2.30 2.31 -11.73
CA PHE A 68 -1.91 1.02 -12.32
C PHE A 68 -0.89 1.11 -13.46
N ARG A 69 -0.70 2.29 -14.05
CA ARG A 69 0.30 2.54 -15.10
C ARG A 69 1.61 3.09 -14.54
N ASP A 70 1.64 3.50 -13.28
CA ASP A 70 2.86 3.97 -12.63
C ASP A 70 3.93 2.87 -12.59
N ASP A 71 5.16 3.23 -12.88
CA ASP A 71 6.30 2.30 -12.88
C ASP A 71 6.44 1.57 -11.54
N SER A 72 6.15 2.26 -10.44
CA SER A 72 6.22 1.68 -9.10
C SER A 72 5.13 0.64 -8.86
N SER A 73 3.96 0.77 -9.49
CA SER A 73 2.92 -0.26 -9.46
C SER A 73 3.27 -1.42 -10.38
N LEU A 74 3.81 -1.14 -11.56
CA LEU A 74 4.25 -2.15 -12.52
C LEU A 74 5.40 -3.00 -11.97
N PHE A 75 6.29 -2.42 -11.17
CA PHE A 75 7.31 -3.15 -10.42
C PHE A 75 6.72 -4.34 -9.65
N PHE A 76 5.59 -4.15 -8.99
CA PHE A 76 4.92 -5.20 -8.20
C PHE A 76 4.11 -6.21 -9.03
N THR A 77 4.03 -6.06 -10.35
CA THR A 77 3.47 -7.10 -11.24
C THR A 77 4.44 -8.23 -11.55
N THR A 78 5.72 -8.02 -11.26
CA THR A 78 6.80 -8.99 -11.50
C THR A 78 7.61 -9.27 -10.23
N ARG A 79 7.77 -8.28 -9.36
CA ARG A 79 8.47 -8.44 -8.08
C ARG A 79 7.59 -9.11 -7.03
N ILE A 80 7.85 -10.39 -6.78
CA ILE A 80 7.18 -11.14 -5.71
C ILE A 80 7.81 -10.86 -4.35
N ILE A 81 6.98 -10.50 -3.37
CA ILE A 81 7.40 -10.22 -1.99
C ILE A 81 7.10 -11.44 -1.12
N ARG A 82 8.14 -12.10 -0.63
CA ARG A 82 8.03 -13.25 0.28
C ARG A 82 7.95 -12.81 1.73
N ASP A 83 7.18 -13.53 2.55
CA ASP A 83 7.10 -13.32 4.00
C ASP A 83 8.44 -13.70 4.65
N CYS A 84 9.00 -12.80 5.47
CA CYS A 84 10.28 -12.99 6.14
C CYS A 84 10.19 -13.77 7.46
N ARG A 85 8.99 -14.20 7.83
CA ARG A 85 8.73 -15.02 9.01
C ARG A 85 8.66 -16.52 8.69
N ASP A 86 9.11 -16.91 7.50
CA ASP A 86 9.16 -18.29 7.03
C ASP A 86 7.81 -19.02 7.05
N THR A 87 6.72 -18.27 6.82
CA THR A 87 5.36 -18.83 6.78
C THR A 87 5.04 -19.51 5.44
N GLY A 88 5.98 -19.50 4.49
CA GLY A 88 5.77 -19.93 3.10
C GLY A 88 4.87 -19.02 2.27
N LYS A 89 4.40 -17.88 2.81
CA LYS A 89 3.51 -16.95 2.10
C LYS A 89 4.29 -15.97 1.23
N ASP A 90 3.71 -15.60 0.09
CA ASP A 90 4.22 -14.55 -0.79
C ASP A 90 3.08 -13.78 -1.46
N THR A 91 3.42 -12.88 -2.39
CA THR A 91 2.46 -12.05 -3.11
C THR A 91 2.24 -12.48 -4.57
N LEU A 92 2.59 -13.72 -4.95
CA LEU A 92 2.48 -14.18 -6.34
C LEU A 92 1.06 -14.08 -6.88
N GLU A 93 0.09 -14.55 -6.10
CA GLU A 93 -1.33 -14.48 -6.47
C GLU A 93 -1.81 -13.03 -6.63
N ASP A 94 -1.44 -12.15 -5.70
CA ASP A 94 -1.80 -10.73 -5.77
C ASP A 94 -1.11 -10.03 -6.96
N SER A 95 0.11 -10.43 -7.32
CA SER A 95 0.83 -9.93 -8.50
C SER A 95 0.07 -10.27 -9.79
N TYR A 96 -0.46 -11.49 -9.92
CA TYR A 96 -1.30 -11.87 -11.06
C TYR A 96 -2.60 -11.06 -11.12
N LYS A 97 -3.26 -10.89 -9.97
CA LYS A 97 -4.50 -10.10 -9.88
C LYS A 97 -4.27 -8.64 -10.25
N LEU A 98 -3.15 -8.06 -9.82
CA LEU A 98 -2.77 -6.70 -10.17
C LEU A 98 -2.57 -6.53 -11.69
N ASN A 99 -1.96 -7.53 -12.34
CA ASN A 99 -1.69 -7.52 -13.77
C ASN A 99 -2.89 -7.90 -14.64
N ASP A 100 -3.93 -8.51 -14.07
CA ASP A 100 -5.13 -8.89 -14.82
C ASP A 100 -5.96 -7.66 -15.23
N ARG A 101 -5.76 -7.22 -16.48
CA ARG A 101 -6.49 -6.08 -17.07
C ARG A 101 -7.97 -6.37 -17.33
N ARG A 102 -8.41 -7.63 -17.27
CA ARG A 102 -9.82 -8.02 -17.43
C ARG A 102 -10.59 -7.88 -16.12
N SER A 103 -9.89 -7.89 -14.99
CA SER A 103 -10.47 -7.69 -13.67
C SER A 103 -10.90 -6.25 -13.40
N THR A 104 -11.82 -6.07 -12.45
CA THR A 104 -12.29 -4.73 -12.06
C THR A 104 -11.17 -3.90 -11.43
N PRO A 105 -11.17 -2.56 -11.60
CA PRO A 105 -10.19 -1.68 -10.95
C PRO A 105 -10.11 -1.89 -9.44
N LYS A 106 -11.26 -2.10 -8.77
CA LYS A 106 -11.33 -2.36 -7.33
C LYS A 106 -10.61 -3.65 -6.93
N TYR A 107 -10.75 -4.71 -7.73
CA TYR A 107 -10.07 -5.97 -7.50
C TYR A 107 -8.56 -5.84 -7.61
N ARG A 108 -8.09 -5.12 -8.63
CA ARG A 108 -6.66 -4.82 -8.84
C ARG A 108 -6.08 -3.93 -7.73
N LEU A 109 -6.85 -2.95 -7.25
CA LEU A 109 -6.46 -2.11 -6.11
C LEU A 109 -6.31 -2.92 -4.82
N LYS A 110 -7.24 -3.85 -4.54
CA LYS A 110 -7.10 -4.77 -3.40
C LYS A 110 -5.81 -5.56 -3.48
N ALA A 111 -5.50 -6.12 -4.65
CA ALA A 111 -4.28 -6.88 -4.85
C ALA A 111 -3.03 -6.03 -4.60
N LEU A 112 -2.99 -4.80 -5.14
CA LEU A 112 -1.91 -3.85 -4.89
C LEU A 112 -1.72 -3.55 -3.41
N LEU A 113 -2.80 -3.25 -2.68
CA LEU A 113 -2.74 -2.97 -1.25
C LEU A 113 -2.37 -4.20 -0.40
N MET A 114 -2.70 -5.42 -0.86
CA MET A 114 -2.21 -6.66 -0.21
C MET A 114 -0.71 -6.87 -0.42
N ILE A 115 -0.16 -6.47 -1.56
CA ILE A 115 1.29 -6.47 -1.80
C ILE A 115 1.97 -5.46 -0.87
N LEU A 116 1.48 -4.22 -0.82
CA LEU A 116 2.02 -3.18 0.07
C LEU A 116 1.89 -3.55 1.55
N TYR A 117 0.81 -4.22 1.93
CA TYR A 117 0.65 -4.79 3.27
C TYR A 117 1.74 -5.83 3.58
N GLN A 118 2.09 -6.69 2.63
CA GLN A 118 3.18 -7.66 2.84
C GLN A 118 4.54 -6.96 2.96
N VAL A 119 4.80 -5.92 2.17
CA VAL A 119 5.99 -5.06 2.34
C VAL A 119 6.02 -4.51 3.75
N ARG A 120 4.91 -3.92 4.23
CA ARG A 120 4.77 -3.42 5.60
C ARG A 120 5.10 -4.51 6.63
N CYS A 121 4.46 -5.67 6.55
CA CYS A 121 4.74 -6.77 7.49
C CYS A 121 6.24 -7.12 7.53
N ASN A 122 6.91 -7.17 6.37
CA ASN A 122 8.32 -7.49 6.31
C ASN A 122 9.21 -6.42 6.96
N LEU A 123 8.79 -5.15 6.97
CA LEU A 123 9.52 -4.05 7.62
C LEU A 123 9.41 -4.09 9.14
N PHE A 124 8.22 -4.36 9.66
CA PHE A 124 7.97 -4.29 11.10
C PHE A 124 8.35 -5.59 11.84
N HIS A 125 8.51 -6.70 11.14
CA HIS A 125 8.79 -8.00 11.76
C HIS A 125 10.28 -8.37 11.86
N GLY A 126 11.20 -7.40 11.84
CA GLY A 126 12.56 -7.50 12.40
C GLY A 126 13.54 -8.50 11.75
N ASN A 127 13.08 -9.40 10.89
CA ASN A 127 13.91 -10.42 10.25
C ASN A 127 14.60 -9.94 8.96
N LYS A 128 14.41 -8.68 8.55
CA LYS A 128 15.13 -8.09 7.42
C LYS A 128 16.22 -7.15 7.89
N ILE A 129 17.45 -7.46 7.50
CA ILE A 129 18.58 -6.52 7.58
C ILE A 129 18.44 -5.56 6.40
N TYR A 130 18.10 -4.30 6.69
CA TYR A 130 17.71 -3.27 5.74
C TYR A 130 18.88 -2.65 4.93
N HIS A 131 19.87 -3.47 4.56
CA HIS A 131 21.11 -3.00 3.93
C HIS A 131 21.33 -3.55 2.52
N ARG A 132 20.39 -4.35 1.98
CA ARG A 132 20.45 -4.82 0.59
C ARG A 132 19.71 -3.85 -0.33
N ASP A 133 20.34 -3.48 -1.45
CA ASP A 133 19.76 -2.51 -2.39
C ASP A 133 18.40 -2.93 -2.96
N SER A 134 18.18 -4.24 -3.12
CA SER A 134 16.87 -4.76 -3.56
C SER A 134 15.74 -4.57 -2.55
N ASP A 135 16.03 -4.40 -1.25
CA ASP A 135 15.02 -4.07 -0.24
C ASP A 135 14.71 -2.57 -0.24
N LYS A 136 15.72 -1.72 -0.47
CA LYS A 136 15.53 -0.28 -0.67
C LYS A 136 14.65 0.00 -1.87
N GLU A 137 14.91 -0.67 -2.99
CA GLU A 137 14.08 -0.52 -4.19
C GLU A 137 12.63 -0.93 -3.96
N VAL A 138 12.39 -2.04 -3.26
CA VAL A 138 11.02 -2.48 -2.91
C VAL A 138 10.30 -1.39 -2.12
N VAL A 139 10.97 -0.77 -1.15
CA VAL A 139 10.32 0.22 -0.28
C VAL A 139 10.12 1.56 -0.95
N ARG A 140 11.09 2.00 -1.75
CA ARG A 140 10.94 3.18 -2.61
C ARG A 140 9.71 3.07 -3.51
N ASN A 141 9.56 1.94 -4.20
CA ASN A 141 8.40 1.68 -5.05
C ASN A 141 7.11 1.60 -4.22
N ALA A 142 7.14 0.94 -3.06
CA ALA A 142 6.00 0.87 -2.16
C ALA A 142 5.54 2.25 -1.68
N ALA A 143 6.48 3.13 -1.31
CA ALA A 143 6.22 4.51 -0.90
C ALA A 143 5.60 5.32 -2.06
N ASN A 144 6.18 5.24 -3.25
CA ASN A 144 5.68 5.97 -4.41
C ASN A 144 4.23 5.58 -4.77
N VAL A 145 3.93 4.28 -4.82
CA VAL A 145 2.57 3.80 -5.09
C VAL A 145 1.61 4.23 -3.99
N LEU A 146 1.99 4.05 -2.72
CA LEU A 146 1.11 4.36 -1.60
C LEU A 146 0.79 5.86 -1.53
N LEU A 147 1.76 6.73 -1.81
CA LEU A 147 1.54 8.17 -1.92
C LEU A 147 0.49 8.48 -3.00
N LYS A 148 0.60 7.89 -4.19
CA LYS A 148 -0.38 8.10 -5.26
C LYS A 148 -1.78 7.63 -4.88
N ILE A 149 -1.88 6.46 -4.22
CA ILE A 149 -3.16 5.96 -3.71
C ILE A 149 -3.75 6.94 -2.70
N LEU A 150 -2.96 7.43 -1.75
CA LEU A 150 -3.42 8.37 -0.71
C LEU A 150 -3.84 9.71 -1.30
N GLN A 151 -3.04 10.29 -2.20
CA GLN A 151 -3.41 11.51 -2.92
C GLN A 151 -4.74 11.32 -3.66
N ALA A 152 -4.94 10.16 -4.28
CA ALA A 152 -6.18 9.87 -4.99
C ALA A 152 -7.41 9.66 -4.08
N TYR A 153 -7.23 9.33 -2.81
CA TYR A 153 -8.30 9.28 -1.79
C TYR A 153 -8.58 10.63 -1.12
N LEU A 154 -7.57 11.51 -1.05
CA LEU A 154 -7.62 12.76 -0.27
C LEU A 154 -7.90 14.01 -1.12
N ASN A 155 -7.86 13.86 -2.45
CA ASN A 155 -8.23 14.86 -3.45
C ASN A 155 -9.73 14.91 -3.74
#